data_AF-A0A844H0T3-F1
#
_entry.id   AF-A0A844H0T3-F1
#
_cell.length_a   1.000
_cell.length_b   1.000
_cell.length_c   1.000
_cell.angle_alpha   90.00
_cell.angle_beta   90.00
_cell.angle_gamma   90.00
#
_symmetry.space_group_name_H-M   'P 1'
#
loop_
_entity.id
_entity.type
_entity.pdbx_description
1 polymer ?
#
loop_
_entity_poly.entity_id
_entity_poly.type
_entity_poly.pdbx_seq_one_letter_code
_entity_poly.pdbx_strand_id
1 'polypeptide(L)'
;MSAAKTADLSQRFNRWLQRFSPPRQIADKPEVMADEAKALFGIFLDHAPDHDWQVWWDKAIRALEASMTTRSWPAPGEVVRACRGAQAVTPASDAAINQRGESAAIEMLSDWFGKFKSQMPGMGRSDRTDAMIRRGVLRNEREARFYGFALSPAAMERIREQEPSRSEWDHHVEVMARLSRRDPDAVDFELQDDQRRNAGTFRSAADVLSASRPEAAE
;
A
#
# COMPACT_ATOMS: atom_id res chain seq x y z
N MET A 1 21.04 -17.74 18.32
CA MET A 1 21.64 -16.47 18.80
C MET A 1 23.15 -16.65 19.01
N SER A 2 24.00 -15.77 18.49
CA SER A 2 25.47 -15.93 18.58
C SER A 2 26.02 -15.58 19.97
N ALA A 3 27.08 -16.26 20.41
CA ALA A 3 27.71 -16.01 21.71
C ALA A 3 28.20 -14.55 21.86
N ALA A 4 28.70 -13.96 20.77
CA ALA A 4 29.13 -12.56 20.73
C ALA A 4 27.95 -11.58 20.95
N LYS A 5 26.79 -11.85 20.35
CA LYS A 5 25.58 -11.03 20.54
C LYS A 5 25.10 -11.08 21.99
N THR A 6 25.07 -12.27 22.60
CA THR A 6 24.65 -12.45 24.00
C THR A 6 25.59 -11.72 24.96
N ALA A 7 26.90 -11.77 24.71
CA ALA A 7 27.89 -11.08 25.55
C ALA A 7 27.74 -9.54 25.48
N ASP A 8 27.58 -8.96 24.28
CA ASP A 8 27.40 -7.50 24.12
C ASP A 8 26.07 -7.05 24.75
N LEU A 9 24.97 -7.77 24.53
CA LEU A 9 23.70 -7.48 25.19
C LEU A 9 23.79 -7.55 26.72
N SER A 10 24.49 -8.55 27.26
CA SER A 10 24.69 -8.67 28.71
C SER A 10 25.48 -7.49 29.27
N GLN A 11 26.55 -7.08 28.59
CA GLN A 11 27.35 -5.92 28.99
C GLN A 11 26.52 -4.63 28.99
N ARG A 12 25.73 -4.40 27.93
CA ARG A 12 24.85 -3.22 27.80
C ARG A 12 23.76 -3.22 28.86
N PHE A 13 23.12 -4.37 29.08
CA PHE A 13 22.09 -4.54 30.09
C PHE A 13 22.61 -4.24 31.50
N ASN A 14 23.75 -4.81 31.89
CA ASN A 14 24.33 -4.56 33.20
C ASN A 14 24.72 -3.10 33.40
N ARG A 15 25.32 -2.46 32.39
CA ARG A 15 25.64 -1.02 32.44
C ARG A 15 24.38 -0.16 32.58
N TRP A 16 23.31 -0.53 31.88
CA TRP A 16 22.04 0.16 31.97
C TRP A 16 21.40 -0.03 33.35
N LEU A 17 21.37 -1.26 33.86
CA LEU A 17 20.76 -1.62 35.15
C LEU A 17 21.45 -0.93 36.34
N GLN A 18 22.77 -0.72 36.26
CA GLN A 18 23.56 0.02 37.27
C GLN A 18 23.10 1.48 37.47
N ARG A 19 22.34 2.05 36.52
CA ARG A 19 21.80 3.41 36.64
C ARG A 19 20.57 3.50 37.57
N PHE A 20 20.04 2.34 37.98
CA PHE A 20 18.79 2.21 38.74
C PHE A 20 19.02 1.45 40.03
N SER A 21 18.22 1.75 41.03
CA SER A 21 18.25 1.04 42.31
C SER A 21 17.46 -0.26 42.25
N PRO A 22 17.94 -1.36 42.85
CA PRO A 22 17.11 -2.54 43.01
C PRO A 22 15.87 -2.22 43.87
N PRO A 23 14.76 -2.95 43.70
CA PRO A 23 13.60 -2.85 44.59
C PRO A 23 14.01 -3.06 46.05
N ARG A 24 13.43 -2.26 46.96
CA ARG A 24 13.81 -2.27 48.39
C ARG A 24 13.72 -3.64 49.04
N GLN A 25 12.80 -4.48 48.57
CA GLN A 25 12.56 -5.83 49.09
C GLN A 25 13.72 -6.80 48.81
N ILE A 26 14.54 -6.52 47.80
CA ILE A 26 15.64 -7.40 47.36
C ILE A 26 17.01 -6.76 47.48
N ALA A 27 17.10 -5.46 47.83
CA ALA A 27 18.35 -4.70 47.87
C ALA A 27 19.44 -5.31 48.78
N ASP A 28 19.06 -5.96 49.89
CA ASP A 28 19.99 -6.57 50.84
C ASP A 28 20.27 -8.07 50.54
N LYS A 29 19.77 -8.59 49.41
CA LYS A 29 19.83 -10.02 49.05
C LYS A 29 20.56 -10.19 47.72
N PRO A 30 21.90 -10.34 47.72
CA PRO A 30 22.69 -10.34 46.49
C PRO A 30 22.33 -11.48 45.54
N GLU A 31 21.98 -12.66 46.06
CA GLU A 31 21.54 -13.80 45.24
C GLU A 31 20.23 -13.49 44.51
N VAL A 32 19.25 -12.93 45.23
CA VAL A 32 17.94 -12.56 44.67
C VAL A 32 18.09 -11.43 43.64
N MET A 33 19.00 -10.48 43.88
CA MET A 33 19.31 -9.44 42.90
C MET A 33 19.89 -10.02 41.60
N ALA A 34 20.78 -11.00 41.71
CA ALA A 34 21.36 -11.66 40.55
C ALA A 34 20.31 -12.45 39.76
N ASP A 35 19.42 -13.17 40.46
CA ASP A 35 18.31 -13.90 39.84
C ASP A 35 17.32 -12.97 39.15
N GLU A 36 16.97 -11.85 39.78
CA GLU A 36 16.07 -10.84 39.19
C GLU A 36 16.69 -10.19 37.95
N ALA A 37 17.97 -9.79 38.02
CA ALA A 37 18.68 -9.25 36.88
C ALA A 37 18.75 -10.27 35.72
N LYS A 38 18.98 -11.55 36.03
CA LYS A 38 18.99 -12.64 35.06
C LYS A 38 17.61 -12.85 34.43
N ALA A 39 16.54 -12.80 35.22
CA ALA A 39 15.18 -12.93 34.74
C ALA A 39 14.81 -11.79 33.77
N LEU A 40 15.12 -10.55 34.13
CA LEU A 40 14.92 -9.39 33.27
C LEU A 40 15.75 -9.49 31.98
N PHE A 41 17.00 -9.92 32.08
CA PHE A 41 17.86 -10.12 30.92
C PHE A 41 17.34 -11.21 29.98
N GLY A 42 16.78 -12.30 30.53
CA GLY A 42 16.14 -13.37 29.76
C GLY A 42 15.07 -12.84 28.81
N ILE A 43 14.24 -11.89 29.27
CA ILE A 43 13.21 -11.26 28.44
C ILE A 43 13.82 -10.53 27.24
N PHE A 44 14.94 -9.83 27.43
CA PHE A 44 15.64 -9.19 26.31
C PHE A 44 16.16 -10.23 25.31
N LEU A 45 16.70 -11.35 25.79
CA LEU A 45 17.19 -12.42 24.91
C LEU A 45 16.05 -13.05 24.10
N ASP A 46 14.90 -13.31 24.73
CA ASP A 46 13.74 -13.92 24.07
C ASP A 46 13.15 -13.04 22.97
N HIS A 47 13.30 -11.72 23.09
CA HIS A 47 12.77 -10.75 22.13
C HIS A 47 13.82 -10.16 21.16
N ALA A 48 15.11 -10.38 21.39
CA ALA A 48 16.14 -9.77 20.55
C ALA A 48 16.17 -10.39 19.14
N PRO A 49 15.95 -9.62 18.06
CA PRO A 49 15.97 -10.14 16.69
C PRO A 49 17.37 -10.66 16.31
N ASP A 50 17.48 -11.58 15.36
CA ASP A 50 18.78 -12.13 14.95
C ASP A 50 19.67 -11.10 14.26
N HIS A 51 19.07 -10.20 13.48
CA HIS A 51 19.71 -9.09 12.77
C HIS A 51 19.28 -7.74 13.36
N ASP A 52 20.09 -6.69 13.16
CA ASP A 52 19.82 -5.30 13.59
C ASP A 52 19.45 -5.14 15.07
N TRP A 53 19.88 -6.09 15.90
CA TRP A 53 19.54 -6.15 17.31
C TRP A 53 20.07 -4.93 18.09
N GLN A 54 21.11 -4.26 17.60
CA GLN A 54 21.65 -3.03 18.19
C GLN A 54 20.66 -1.87 18.07
N VAL A 55 20.05 -1.70 16.88
CA VAL A 55 19.02 -0.68 16.65
C VAL A 55 17.76 -1.01 17.45
N TRP A 56 17.40 -2.29 17.50
CA TRP A 56 16.30 -2.76 18.36
C TRP A 56 16.57 -2.46 19.85
N TRP A 57 17.79 -2.73 20.33
CA TRP A 57 18.18 -2.49 21.71
C TRP A 57 18.00 -1.02 22.10
N ASP A 58 18.52 -0.10 21.28
CA ASP A 58 18.42 1.34 21.55
C ASP A 58 16.96 1.79 21.60
N LYS A 59 16.09 1.25 20.74
CA LYS A 59 14.64 1.50 20.76
C LYS A 59 13.97 0.92 22.01
N ALA A 60 14.28 -0.33 22.36
CA ALA A 60 13.71 -1.01 23.50
C ALA A 60 14.05 -0.28 24.81
N ILE A 61 15.32 0.09 24.99
CA ILE A 61 15.77 0.84 26.17
C ILE A 61 15.14 2.22 26.21
N ARG A 62 15.06 2.95 25.08
CA ARG A 62 14.41 4.26 25.04
C ARG A 62 12.92 4.18 25.40
N ALA A 63 12.21 3.19 24.88
CA ALA A 63 10.80 2.97 25.21
C ALA A 63 10.60 2.59 26.69
N LEU A 64 11.49 1.74 27.22
CA LEU A 64 11.47 1.34 28.62
C LEU A 64 11.70 2.56 29.53
N GLU A 65 12.79 3.31 29.30
CA GLU A 65 13.11 4.51 30.08
C GLU A 65 12.01 5.58 30.02
N ALA A 66 11.35 5.75 28.86
CA ALA A 66 10.24 6.68 28.73
C ALA A 66 8.99 6.25 29.52
N SER A 67 8.80 4.94 29.73
CA SER A 67 7.67 4.40 30.49
C SER A 67 7.92 4.33 32.00
N MET A 68 9.19 4.35 32.42
CA MET A 68 9.57 4.27 33.82
C MET A 68 9.27 5.58 34.55
N THR A 69 8.44 5.49 35.58
CA THR A 69 8.09 6.64 36.44
C THR A 69 9.00 6.77 37.66
N THR A 70 9.82 5.75 37.93
CA THR A 70 10.69 5.68 39.11
C THR A 70 12.12 5.35 38.72
N ARG A 71 13.05 5.52 39.67
CA ARG A 71 14.46 5.12 39.52
C ARG A 71 14.76 3.70 40.03
N SER A 72 13.74 2.86 40.25
CA SER A 72 13.95 1.44 40.56
C SER A 72 14.13 0.60 39.30
N TRP A 73 14.60 -0.65 39.43
CA TRP A 73 14.56 -1.61 38.34
C TRP A 73 13.12 -1.77 37.80
N PRO A 74 12.95 -2.02 36.49
CA PRO A 74 11.63 -2.17 35.88
C PRO A 74 10.97 -3.48 36.33
N ALA A 75 9.64 -3.53 36.23
CA ALA A 75 8.93 -4.80 36.34
C ALA A 75 9.07 -5.64 35.05
N PRO A 76 9.04 -6.98 35.13
CA PRO A 76 9.10 -7.85 33.95
C PRO A 76 8.10 -7.48 32.84
N GLY A 77 6.87 -7.12 33.21
CA GLY A 77 5.83 -6.71 32.25
C GLY A 77 6.14 -5.42 31.49
N GLU A 78 6.89 -4.50 32.10
CA GLU A 78 7.34 -3.26 31.43
C GLU A 78 8.43 -3.57 30.40
N VAL A 79 9.36 -4.46 30.74
CA VAL A 79 10.41 -4.94 29.83
C VAL A 79 9.80 -5.65 28.62
N VAL A 80 8.83 -6.55 28.84
CA VAL A 80 8.11 -7.22 27.74
C VAL A 80 7.43 -6.21 26.82
N ARG A 81 6.74 -5.22 27.38
CA ARG A 81 6.05 -4.18 26.61
C ARG A 81 7.03 -3.38 25.75
N ALA A 82 8.15 -2.94 26.33
CA ALA A 82 9.18 -2.19 25.63
C ALA A 82 9.83 -3.01 24.50
N CYS A 83 10.15 -4.28 24.77
CA CYS A 83 10.73 -5.19 23.78
C CYS A 83 9.80 -5.42 22.58
N ARG A 84 8.50 -5.64 22.82
CA ARG A 84 7.47 -5.77 21.78
C ARG A 84 7.29 -4.49 20.98
N GLY A 85 7.27 -3.34 21.65
CA GLY A 85 7.19 -2.03 20.99
C GLY A 85 8.38 -1.80 20.04
N ALA A 86 9.59 -2.18 20.45
CA ALA A 86 10.78 -2.05 19.62
C ALA A 86 10.79 -3.00 18.41
N GLN A 87 10.15 -4.17 18.51
CA GLN A 87 9.98 -5.10 17.38
C GLN A 87 9.00 -4.55 16.32
N ALA A 88 7.93 -3.86 16.76
CA ALA A 88 6.90 -3.33 15.88
C ALA A 88 7.42 -2.22 14.93
N VAL A 89 8.51 -1.54 15.28
CA VAL A 89 9.11 -0.41 14.52
C VAL A 89 10.30 -0.86 13.68
N THR A 90 10.23 -2.05 13.09
CA THR A 90 11.17 -2.46 12.05
C THR A 90 10.61 -1.92 10.72
N PRO A 91 11.39 -1.26 9.84
CA PRO A 91 10.86 -0.72 8.58
C PRO A 91 10.14 -1.77 7.71
N ALA A 92 10.53 -3.05 7.85
CA ALA A 92 9.83 -4.18 7.24
C ALA A 92 8.43 -4.44 7.83
N SER A 93 8.22 -4.24 9.13
CA SER A 93 6.91 -4.45 9.77
C SER A 93 5.95 -3.29 9.51
N ASP A 94 6.41 -2.05 9.51
CA ASP A 94 5.58 -0.89 9.16
C ASP A 94 5.13 -0.94 7.69
N ALA A 95 6.03 -1.31 6.77
CA ALA A 95 5.66 -1.54 5.38
C ALA A 95 4.64 -2.69 5.23
N ALA A 96 4.82 -3.79 5.97
CA ALA A 96 3.91 -4.94 5.92
C ALA A 96 2.53 -4.66 6.56
N ILE A 97 2.47 -3.82 7.60
CA ILE A 97 1.21 -3.40 8.22
C ILE A 97 0.48 -2.43 7.28
N ASN A 98 1.18 -1.45 6.72
CA ASN A 98 0.61 -0.52 5.75
C ASN A 98 0.15 -1.23 4.47
N GLN A 99 0.91 -2.21 3.97
CA GLN A 99 0.50 -3.03 2.82
C GLN A 99 -0.74 -3.87 3.10
N ARG A 100 -0.88 -4.42 4.32
CA ARG A 100 -2.09 -5.14 4.73
C ARG A 100 -3.30 -4.20 4.82
N GLY A 101 -3.13 -3.02 5.41
CA GLY A 101 -4.18 -2.00 5.47
C GLY A 101 -4.63 -1.53 4.09
N GLU A 102 -3.69 -1.25 3.19
CA GLU A 102 -4.00 -0.84 1.81
C GLU A 102 -4.64 -1.98 1.01
N SER A 103 -4.21 -3.22 1.19
CA SER A 103 -4.84 -4.37 0.53
C SER A 103 -6.30 -4.56 0.94
N ALA A 104 -6.59 -4.44 2.23
CA ALA A 104 -7.96 -4.49 2.75
C ALA A 104 -8.81 -3.32 2.23
N ALA A 105 -8.24 -2.12 2.12
CA ALA A 105 -8.93 -0.97 1.54
C ALA A 105 -9.28 -1.18 0.06
N ILE A 106 -8.38 -1.79 -0.72
CA ILE A 106 -8.62 -2.12 -2.14
C ILE A 106 -9.70 -3.20 -2.28
N GLU A 107 -9.71 -4.21 -1.42
CA GLU A 107 -10.77 -5.24 -1.40
C GLU A 107 -12.13 -4.62 -1.10
N MET A 108 -12.21 -3.77 -0.08
CA MET A 108 -13.45 -3.06 0.25
C MET A 108 -13.94 -2.17 -0.92
N LEU A 109 -13.03 -1.49 -1.62
CA LEU A 109 -13.36 -0.72 -2.82
C LEU A 109 -13.86 -1.60 -3.96
N SER A 110 -13.30 -2.81 -4.12
CA SER A 110 -13.69 -3.76 -5.14
C SER A 110 -15.09 -4.30 -4.89
N ASP A 111 -15.39 -4.68 -3.65
CA ASP A 111 -16.73 -5.11 -3.23
C ASP A 111 -17.76 -3.99 -3.38
N TRP A 112 -17.40 -2.76 -3.00
CA TRP A 112 -18.24 -1.59 -3.18
C TRP A 112 -18.55 -1.37 -4.66
N PHE A 113 -17.54 -1.38 -5.51
CA PHE A 113 -17.72 -1.21 -6.95
C PHE A 113 -18.59 -2.33 -7.56
N GLY A 114 -18.41 -3.57 -7.11
CA GLY A 114 -19.25 -4.70 -7.51
C GLY A 114 -20.73 -4.45 -7.24
N LYS A 115 -21.06 -3.83 -6.10
CA LYS A 115 -22.44 -3.55 -5.66
C LYS A 115 -23.04 -2.28 -6.23
N PHE A 116 -22.27 -1.19 -6.24
CA PHE A 116 -22.79 0.15 -6.49
C PHE A 116 -22.26 0.79 -7.78
N LYS A 117 -21.35 0.12 -8.49
CA LYS A 117 -20.76 0.57 -9.76
C LYS A 117 -20.31 2.04 -9.71
N SER A 118 -19.67 2.41 -8.60
CA SER A 118 -19.20 3.77 -8.33
C SER A 118 -18.01 3.73 -7.37
N GLN A 119 -17.25 4.83 -7.31
CA GLN A 119 -16.21 4.99 -6.29
C GLN A 119 -16.82 5.21 -4.91
N MET A 120 -16.29 4.52 -3.89
CA MET A 120 -16.71 4.72 -2.50
C MET A 120 -16.34 6.13 -2.02
N PRO A 121 -17.28 6.90 -1.43
CA PRO A 121 -17.00 8.24 -0.93
C PRO A 121 -15.86 8.26 0.11
N GLY A 122 -14.96 9.24 0.00
CA GLY A 122 -13.86 9.44 0.95
C GLY A 122 -12.67 8.47 0.82
N MET A 123 -12.76 7.46 -0.04
CA MET A 123 -11.69 6.47 -0.25
C MET A 123 -10.99 6.59 -1.61
N GLY A 124 -11.34 7.62 -2.39
CA GLY A 124 -10.81 7.85 -3.72
C GLY A 124 -9.35 8.29 -3.72
N ARG A 125 -8.46 7.43 -4.21
CA ARG A 125 -7.06 7.73 -4.46
C ARG A 125 -6.60 7.06 -5.75
N SER A 126 -5.74 7.73 -6.50
CA SER A 126 -5.26 7.26 -7.81
C SER A 126 -4.44 5.96 -7.72
N ASP A 127 -3.64 5.79 -6.67
CA ASP A 127 -2.86 4.57 -6.41
C ASP A 127 -3.74 3.34 -6.20
N ARG A 128 -4.87 3.49 -5.50
CA ARG A 128 -5.87 2.43 -5.32
C ARG A 128 -6.60 2.11 -6.62
N THR A 129 -6.96 3.14 -7.40
CA THR A 129 -7.54 2.94 -8.74
C THR A 129 -6.58 2.15 -9.64
N ASP A 130 -5.30 2.52 -9.68
CA ASP A 130 -4.27 1.80 -10.44
C ASP A 130 -4.11 0.34 -9.94
N ALA A 131 -4.27 0.10 -8.64
CA ALA A 131 -4.29 -1.25 -8.07
C ALA A 131 -5.54 -2.06 -8.48
N MET A 132 -6.72 -1.44 -8.54
CA MET A 132 -7.96 -2.08 -8.99
C MET A 132 -7.89 -2.45 -10.47
N ILE A 133 -7.30 -1.59 -11.32
CA ILE A 133 -7.06 -1.89 -12.74
C ILE A 133 -6.12 -3.09 -12.88
N ARG A 134 -4.99 -3.10 -12.15
CA ARG A 134 -4.04 -4.23 -12.16
C ARG A 134 -4.65 -5.55 -11.69
N ARG A 135 -5.63 -5.51 -10.79
CA ARG A 135 -6.38 -6.68 -10.31
C ARG A 135 -7.50 -7.12 -11.26
N GLY A 136 -7.75 -6.37 -12.34
CA GLY A 136 -8.82 -6.65 -13.30
C GLY A 136 -10.23 -6.35 -12.77
N VAL A 137 -10.35 -5.61 -11.66
CA VAL A 137 -11.66 -5.16 -11.14
C VAL A 137 -12.23 -4.05 -12.02
N LEU A 138 -11.34 -3.19 -12.51
CA LEU A 138 -11.59 -2.21 -13.57
C LEU A 138 -10.80 -2.67 -14.80
N ARG A 139 -11.40 -2.58 -15.98
CA ARG A 139 -10.79 -2.95 -17.26
C ARG A 139 -9.62 -2.04 -17.60
N ASN A 140 -9.78 -0.73 -17.43
CA ASN A 140 -8.78 0.27 -17.78
C ASN A 140 -9.08 1.64 -17.13
N GLU A 141 -8.18 2.61 -17.37
CA GLU A 141 -8.28 3.99 -16.89
C GLU A 141 -9.54 4.70 -17.42
N ARG A 142 -9.98 4.39 -18.65
CA ARG A 142 -11.19 4.97 -19.24
C ARG A 142 -12.45 4.54 -18.50
N GLU A 143 -12.59 3.25 -18.19
CA GLU A 143 -13.70 2.74 -17.38
C GLU A 143 -13.67 3.33 -15.96
N ALA A 144 -12.47 3.41 -15.36
CA ALA A 144 -12.29 4.03 -14.06
C ALA A 144 -12.80 5.50 -14.06
N ARG A 145 -12.47 6.27 -15.11
CA ARG A 145 -12.97 7.65 -15.28
C ARG A 145 -14.49 7.69 -15.43
N PHE A 146 -15.07 6.81 -16.23
CA PHE A 146 -16.52 6.75 -16.44
C PHE A 146 -17.28 6.55 -15.13
N TYR A 147 -16.77 5.69 -14.24
CA TYR A 147 -17.35 5.45 -12.90
C TYR A 147 -16.89 6.43 -11.81
N GLY A 148 -16.18 7.51 -12.19
CA GLY A 148 -15.81 8.60 -11.29
C GLY A 148 -14.63 8.31 -10.36
N PHE A 149 -13.77 7.36 -10.71
CA PHE A 149 -12.55 7.09 -9.93
C PHE A 149 -11.49 8.15 -10.16
N ALA A 150 -10.81 8.54 -9.08
CA ALA A 150 -9.59 9.35 -9.14
C ALA A 150 -8.49 8.66 -9.96
N LEU A 151 -7.87 9.39 -10.87
CA LEU A 151 -6.79 8.91 -11.74
C LEU A 151 -5.52 9.72 -11.54
N SER A 152 -4.37 9.08 -11.74
CA SER A 152 -3.09 9.77 -11.78
C SER A 152 -2.95 10.57 -13.09
N PRO A 153 -2.10 11.63 -13.14
CA PRO A 153 -1.84 12.36 -14.37
C PRO A 153 -1.37 11.46 -15.52
N ALA A 154 -0.51 10.49 -15.22
CA ALA A 154 -0.05 9.50 -16.19
C ALA A 154 -1.17 8.57 -16.67
N ALA A 155 -2.10 8.20 -15.80
CA ALA A 155 -3.28 7.43 -16.17
C ALA A 155 -4.23 8.22 -17.07
N MET A 156 -4.38 9.54 -16.86
CA MET A 156 -5.22 10.39 -17.69
C MET A 156 -4.74 10.50 -19.14
N GLU A 157 -3.43 10.54 -19.39
CA GLU A 157 -2.91 10.57 -20.77
C GLU A 157 -3.23 9.28 -21.55
N ARG A 158 -3.22 8.12 -20.88
CA ARG A 158 -3.53 6.83 -21.50
C ARG A 158 -4.99 6.67 -21.95
N ILE A 159 -5.91 7.48 -21.41
CA ILE A 159 -7.34 7.39 -21.74
C ILE A 159 -7.61 7.68 -23.22
N ARG A 160 -6.84 8.59 -23.83
CA ARG A 160 -7.10 9.05 -25.21
C ARG A 160 -7.00 7.94 -26.24
N GLU A 161 -6.18 6.94 -25.97
CA GLU A 161 -5.91 5.80 -26.87
C GLU A 161 -6.85 4.62 -26.62
N GLN A 162 -7.66 4.67 -25.56
CA GLN A 162 -8.51 3.55 -25.14
C GLN A 162 -9.90 3.68 -25.76
N GLU A 163 -10.43 2.57 -26.27
CA GLU A 163 -11.80 2.52 -26.76
C GLU A 163 -12.83 2.60 -25.61
N PRO A 164 -13.97 3.29 -25.82
CA PRO A 164 -15.06 3.31 -24.85
C PRO A 164 -15.61 1.91 -24.59
N SER A 165 -16.09 1.66 -23.37
CA SER A 165 -16.85 0.45 -23.08
C SER A 165 -18.24 0.51 -23.72
N ARG A 166 -18.91 -0.64 -23.83
CA ARG A 166 -20.30 -0.67 -24.31
C ARG A 166 -21.23 0.14 -23.42
N SER A 167 -21.06 0.07 -22.09
CA SER A 167 -21.85 0.86 -21.13
C SER A 167 -21.61 2.36 -21.25
N GLU A 168 -20.37 2.78 -21.51
CA GLU A 168 -20.04 4.18 -21.77
C GLU A 168 -20.68 4.67 -23.07
N TRP A 169 -20.64 3.83 -24.12
CA TRP A 169 -21.28 4.12 -25.41
C TRP A 169 -22.79 4.25 -25.28
N ASP A 170 -23.45 3.27 -24.64
CA ASP A 170 -24.90 3.29 -24.47
C ASP A 170 -25.34 4.53 -23.65
N HIS A 171 -24.56 4.92 -22.62
CA HIS A 171 -24.81 6.15 -21.88
C HIS A 171 -24.65 7.42 -22.75
N HIS A 172 -23.63 7.45 -23.61
CA HIS A 172 -23.43 8.55 -24.55
C HIS A 172 -24.61 8.69 -25.52
N VAL A 173 -25.08 7.58 -26.09
CA VAL A 173 -26.28 7.54 -26.95
C VAL A 173 -27.49 8.08 -26.21
N GLU A 174 -27.74 7.63 -24.97
CA GLU A 174 -28.88 8.08 -24.17
C GLU A 174 -28.84 9.60 -23.92
N VAL A 175 -27.67 10.14 -23.59
CA VAL A 175 -27.47 11.57 -23.38
C VAL A 175 -27.71 12.35 -24.68
N MET A 176 -27.18 11.89 -25.81
CA MET A 176 -27.34 12.54 -27.11
C MET A 176 -28.79 12.48 -27.61
N ALA A 177 -29.49 11.36 -27.41
CA ALA A 177 -30.91 11.21 -27.69
C ALA A 177 -31.74 12.19 -26.85
N ARG A 178 -31.44 12.31 -25.55
CA ARG A 178 -32.12 13.26 -24.65
C ARG A 178 -31.90 14.72 -25.05
N LEU A 179 -30.67 15.10 -25.39
CA LEU A 179 -30.33 16.47 -25.79
C LEU A 179 -30.96 16.84 -27.14
N SER A 180 -30.96 15.91 -28.10
CA SER A 180 -31.53 16.13 -29.43
C SER A 180 -33.04 15.89 -29.50
N ARG A 181 -33.66 15.35 -28.43
CA ARG A 181 -35.07 14.91 -28.38
C ARG A 181 -35.41 13.91 -29.49
N ARG A 182 -34.49 13.00 -29.79
CA ARG A 182 -34.62 11.96 -30.80
C ARG A 182 -34.68 10.57 -30.17
N ASP A 183 -35.06 9.59 -30.97
CA ASP A 183 -35.05 8.19 -30.58
C ASP A 183 -33.61 7.68 -30.38
N PRO A 184 -33.31 6.93 -29.30
CA PRO A 184 -31.97 6.40 -29.04
C PRO A 184 -31.40 5.52 -30.16
N ASP A 185 -32.24 4.70 -30.81
CA ASP A 185 -31.75 3.77 -31.84
C ASP A 185 -31.32 4.51 -33.11
N ALA A 186 -32.04 5.58 -33.45
CA ALA A 186 -31.66 6.47 -34.55
C ALA A 186 -30.33 7.18 -34.28
N VAL A 187 -30.10 7.62 -33.03
CA VAL A 187 -28.86 8.27 -32.62
C VAL A 187 -27.69 7.28 -32.56
N ASP A 188 -27.89 6.06 -32.07
CA ASP A 188 -26.85 5.01 -32.08
C ASP A 188 -26.41 4.69 -33.52
N PHE A 189 -27.37 4.53 -34.43
CA PHE A 189 -27.08 4.25 -35.83
C PHE A 189 -26.25 5.36 -36.50
N GLU A 190 -26.62 6.63 -36.29
CA GLU A 190 -25.87 7.78 -36.80
C GLU A 190 -24.45 7.83 -36.23
N LEU A 191 -24.29 7.68 -34.91
CA LEU A 191 -22.98 7.73 -34.25
C LEU A 191 -22.05 6.59 -34.69
N GLN A 192 -22.60 5.38 -34.88
CA GLN A 192 -21.84 4.25 -35.42
C GLN A 192 -21.42 4.48 -36.88
N ASP A 193 -22.29 5.06 -37.71
CA ASP A 193 -21.97 5.34 -39.11
C ASP A 193 -20.88 6.42 -39.21
N ASP A 194 -20.96 7.49 -38.40
CA ASP A 194 -19.92 8.52 -38.32
C ASP A 194 -18.58 7.97 -37.84
N GLN A 195 -18.59 7.06 -36.86
CA GLN A 195 -17.36 6.41 -36.40
C GLN A 195 -16.74 5.54 -37.51
N ARG A 196 -17.54 4.79 -38.27
CA ARG A 196 -17.08 3.99 -39.42
C ARG A 196 -16.50 4.86 -40.53
N ARG A 197 -17.17 5.98 -40.85
CA ARG A 197 -16.69 6.95 -41.84
C ARG A 197 -15.35 7.53 -41.41
N ASN A 198 -15.21 7.98 -40.17
CA ASN A 198 -13.98 8.56 -39.63
C ASN A 198 -12.84 7.53 -39.50
N ALA A 199 -13.13 6.27 -39.19
CA ALA A 199 -12.14 5.19 -39.20
C ALA A 199 -11.62 4.88 -40.61
N GLY A 200 -12.44 5.11 -41.65
CA GLY A 200 -12.06 4.93 -43.06
C GLY A 200 -11.19 6.05 -43.64
N THR A 201 -11.21 7.25 -43.06
CA THR A 201 -10.51 8.44 -43.60
C THR A 201 -9.00 8.46 -43.31
N PHE A 202 -8.47 7.51 -42.54
CA PHE A 202 -7.05 7.39 -42.17
C PHE A 202 -6.28 6.28 -42.91
N ARG A 203 -6.75 5.81 -44.08
CA ARG A 203 -5.81 5.26 -45.08
C ARG A 203 -5.02 6.41 -45.70
N SER A 204 -3.95 6.78 -45.00
CA SER A 204 -2.98 7.82 -45.38
C SER A 204 -2.54 7.68 -46.85
N ALA A 205 -2.39 8.84 -47.51
CA ALA A 205 -2.00 9.03 -48.91
C ALA A 205 -0.72 8.30 -49.38
N ALA A 206 0.00 7.61 -48.49
CA ALA A 206 1.12 6.74 -48.83
C ALA A 206 0.71 5.51 -49.67
N ASP A 207 -0.48 4.94 -49.44
CA ASP A 207 -0.94 3.76 -50.20
C ASP A 207 -1.37 4.12 -51.63
N VAL A 208 -1.85 5.35 -51.86
CA VAL A 208 -2.29 5.82 -53.17
C VAL A 208 -1.09 6.15 -54.08
N LEU A 209 0.03 6.62 -53.51
CA LEU A 209 1.25 6.92 -54.28
C LEU A 209 2.09 5.67 -54.63
N SER A 210 1.89 4.55 -53.93
CA SER A 210 2.60 3.28 -54.25
C SER A 210 2.00 2.56 -55.47
N ALA A 211 0.76 2.86 -55.83
CA ALA A 211 0.06 2.25 -56.97
C ALA A 211 0.32 2.94 -58.33
N SER A 212 1.17 3.98 -58.39
CA SER A 212 1.38 4.80 -59.58
C SER A 212 2.81 4.74 -60.15
N ARG A 213 3.46 3.58 -60.09
CA ARG A 213 4.73 3.34 -60.81
C ARG A 213 4.45 2.47 -62.04
N PRO A 214 4.53 3.01 -63.28
CA PRO A 214 4.43 2.18 -64.47
C PRO A 214 5.68 1.28 -64.59
N GLU A 215 5.44 0.01 -64.90
CA GLU A 215 6.44 -0.94 -65.39
C GLU A 215 7.25 -0.30 -66.52
N ALA A 216 8.57 -0.21 -66.33
CA ALA A 216 9.52 -0.07 -67.42
C ALA A 216 10.16 -1.44 -67.62
N ALA A 217 9.86 -2.00 -68.79
CA ALA A 217 10.35 -3.26 -69.32
C ALA A 217 11.83 -3.23 -69.72
N GLU A 218 12.41 -4.44 -69.72
CA GLU A 218 13.62 -4.94 -70.41
C GLU A 218 14.97 -4.24 -70.20
#